data_AF-A0A1A8JLG2-F1
#
_entry.id   AF-A0A1A8JLG2-F1
#
_cell.length_a   1.000
_cell.length_b   1.000
_cell.length_c   1.000
_cell.angle_alpha   90.00
_cell.angle_beta   90.00
_cell.angle_gamma   90.00
#
_symmetry.space_group_name_H-M   'P 1'
#
loop_
_entity.id
_entity.type
_entity.pdbx_description
1 polymer ?
#
loop_
_entity_poly.entity_id
_entity_poly.type
_entity_poly.pdbx_seq_one_letter_code
_entity_poly.pdbx_strand_id
1 'polypeptide(L)'
;MSSMIAAIDSIPRLSKQRRQGLLSRTHPFSFLTDRSLMSMLGLVLFFSLASCQRMDPSKHPIVSTNYGKLRGIKKDLNNEILGPVEQYLGVPYATAPIGDRRFQPPEAPGSWQEIRNATQFAPVCPQNVHGVLPEIMLPVWFTDNLDVAAGYIQNQSEDCLYLNIYVPTEDGPLTKKTDESSMNKPRDEDIRDRRKKPVMLFIHGGSYMEGTGNMFDASVLAAYGNVIVVTMNYRLGVLGFLSTGDQSAKGNYGLLDQIQALRWLNENIGHFGGDPERITIFGSGAGASCVNLLILSHHSEGLFHRAVAQSGTAISSWSVNYQPLKYTKILARKVGCTYSETADLVDCLRRKTFRELVDQDIQPARYHIAFGPVVDGDVVPDDPEILMQQGEFLNYDILIGVNQGEGLKFVDDSEDNDGISAAAFDYTISNFVDNLYGYPEGKDILRETIKFMY
;
A
#
# COMPACT_ATOMS: atom_id res chain seq x y z
N MET A 1 -46.15 23.09 29.74
CA MET A 1 -47.62 22.92 29.72
C MET A 1 -47.92 21.63 28.98
N SER A 2 -48.80 20.77 29.51
CA SER A 2 -49.47 19.62 28.84
C SER A 2 -48.62 18.54 28.14
N SER A 3 -48.98 17.25 28.14
CA SER A 3 -49.88 16.47 29.01
C SER A 3 -49.73 14.97 28.71
N MET A 4 -49.74 14.09 29.72
CA MET A 4 -49.92 12.65 29.52
C MET A 4 -51.41 12.29 29.38
N ILE A 5 -51.73 11.41 28.43
CA ILE A 5 -52.99 10.64 28.31
C ILE A 5 -52.53 9.30 27.67
N ALA A 6 -52.59 8.11 28.29
CA ALA A 6 -53.72 7.33 28.83
C ALA A 6 -54.68 6.78 27.72
N ALA A 7 -55.35 5.63 27.82
CA ALA A 7 -55.15 4.38 28.58
C ALA A 7 -56.18 3.33 28.09
N ILE A 8 -55.98 2.02 28.41
CA ILE A 8 -57.06 1.00 28.62
C ILE A 8 -57.81 0.57 27.30
N ASP A 9 -58.42 -0.62 27.07
CA ASP A 9 -59.02 -1.67 27.94
C ASP A 9 -59.01 -3.13 27.39
N SER A 10 -59.43 -4.09 28.24
CA SER A 10 -60.15 -5.40 28.06
C SER A 10 -60.10 -6.22 26.73
N ILE A 11 -59.87 -7.55 26.63
CA ILE A 11 -60.21 -8.80 27.40
C ILE A 11 -61.75 -9.08 27.43
N PRO A 12 -62.33 -10.31 27.23
CA PRO A 12 -61.80 -11.70 27.18
C PRO A 12 -62.17 -12.42 25.82
N ARG A 13 -62.67 -13.67 25.61
CA ARG A 13 -63.08 -14.84 26.44
C ARG A 13 -63.12 -16.22 25.68
N LEU A 14 -62.45 -17.22 26.26
CA LEU A 14 -62.62 -18.70 26.25
C LEU A 14 -63.76 -19.41 25.47
N SER A 15 -63.45 -20.55 24.79
CA SER A 15 -64.05 -21.91 24.94
C SER A 15 -63.73 -22.88 23.76
N LYS A 16 -63.89 -24.22 23.79
CA LYS A 16 -63.60 -25.29 24.79
C LYS A 16 -63.82 -26.69 24.13
N GLN A 17 -62.95 -27.68 24.36
CA GLN A 17 -63.16 -29.14 24.05
C GLN A 17 -63.30 -29.53 22.55
N ARG A 18 -63.23 -30.81 22.11
CA ARG A 18 -63.21 -32.13 22.80
C ARG A 18 -62.34 -33.17 22.03
N ARG A 19 -61.87 -34.22 22.70
CA ARG A 19 -61.26 -35.42 22.07
C ARG A 19 -62.32 -36.40 21.54
N GLN A 20 -62.02 -37.07 20.43
CA GLN A 20 -62.45 -38.45 20.09
C GLN A 20 -61.41 -39.06 19.13
N GLY A 21 -61.46 -40.37 18.86
CA GLY A 21 -60.42 -41.06 18.07
C GLY A 21 -60.81 -42.46 17.61
N LEU A 22 -59.82 -43.19 17.08
CA LEU A 22 -59.92 -44.48 16.37
C LEU A 22 -60.70 -44.45 15.04
N LEU A 23 -60.01 -44.76 13.94
CA LEU A 23 -60.17 -46.08 13.28
C LEU A 23 -59.05 -46.30 12.25
N SER A 24 -58.71 -47.57 12.01
CA SER A 24 -57.68 -47.99 11.06
C SER A 24 -58.23 -48.13 9.64
N ARG A 25 -57.46 -47.67 8.64
CA ARG A 25 -57.57 -48.16 7.26
C ARG A 25 -56.17 -48.37 6.66
N THR A 26 -55.85 -49.62 6.39
CA THR A 26 -54.69 -50.04 5.62
C THR A 26 -54.96 -49.85 4.13
N HIS A 27 -54.08 -49.16 3.42
CA HIS A 27 -53.96 -49.22 1.96
C HIS A 27 -52.48 -49.37 1.56
N PRO A 28 -52.19 -49.96 0.38
CA PRO A 28 -50.94 -50.67 0.16
C PRO A 28 -49.75 -49.77 -0.24
N PHE A 29 -48.55 -50.35 -0.16
CA PHE A 29 -47.32 -49.79 -0.71
C PHE A 29 -47.47 -49.38 -2.18
N SER A 30 -47.19 -48.11 -2.47
CA SER A 30 -46.93 -47.62 -3.83
C SER A 30 -45.42 -47.48 -4.06
N PHE A 31 -44.86 -48.38 -4.88
CA PHE A 31 -43.47 -48.29 -5.36
C PHE A 31 -43.33 -47.11 -6.33
N LEU A 32 -43.11 -45.90 -5.81
CA LEU A 32 -43.10 -44.67 -6.63
C LEU A 32 -42.13 -43.56 -6.17
N THR A 33 -41.30 -43.80 -5.15
CA THR A 33 -40.40 -42.79 -4.54
C THR A 33 -38.93 -42.91 -4.93
N ASP A 34 -38.48 -44.05 -5.44
CA ASP A 34 -37.05 -44.34 -5.63
C ASP A 34 -36.45 -43.62 -6.87
N ARG A 35 -37.17 -43.66 -8.00
CA ARG A 35 -36.74 -43.04 -9.27
C ARG A 35 -36.59 -41.52 -9.19
N SER A 36 -37.43 -40.82 -8.44
CA SER A 36 -37.32 -39.36 -8.29
C SER A 36 -36.14 -38.97 -7.39
N LEU A 37 -35.89 -39.73 -6.32
CA LEU A 37 -34.76 -39.49 -5.41
C LEU A 37 -33.41 -39.75 -6.10
N MET A 38 -33.30 -40.85 -6.85
CA MET A 38 -32.10 -41.16 -7.66
C MET A 38 -31.92 -40.17 -8.81
N SER A 39 -32.99 -39.68 -9.43
CA SER A 39 -32.91 -38.61 -10.43
C SER A 39 -32.45 -37.27 -9.81
N MET A 40 -32.89 -36.94 -8.59
CA MET A 40 -32.44 -35.76 -7.86
C MET A 40 -30.95 -35.86 -7.44
N LEU A 41 -30.50 -36.99 -6.88
CA LEU A 41 -29.07 -37.20 -6.62
C LEU A 41 -28.26 -37.15 -7.91
N GLY A 42 -28.76 -37.76 -8.99
CA GLY A 42 -28.16 -37.71 -10.32
C GLY A 42 -28.01 -36.29 -10.85
N LEU A 43 -29.05 -35.45 -10.73
CA LEU A 43 -28.98 -34.03 -11.08
C LEU A 43 -27.99 -33.27 -10.20
N VAL A 44 -28.01 -33.45 -8.88
CA VAL A 44 -27.08 -32.75 -7.97
C VAL A 44 -25.63 -33.14 -8.26
N LEU A 45 -25.35 -34.41 -8.54
CA LEU A 45 -24.03 -34.88 -8.96
C LEU A 45 -23.64 -34.28 -10.32
N PHE A 46 -24.55 -34.26 -11.31
CA PHE A 46 -24.31 -33.62 -12.61
C PHE A 46 -24.03 -32.12 -12.48
N PHE A 47 -24.77 -31.40 -11.63
CA PHE A 47 -24.51 -29.98 -11.37
C PHE A 47 -23.20 -29.76 -10.61
N SER A 48 -22.81 -30.63 -9.66
CA SER A 48 -21.50 -30.53 -9.01
C SER A 48 -20.34 -30.79 -9.98
N LEU A 49 -20.50 -31.74 -10.92
CA LEU A 49 -19.50 -32.05 -11.95
C LEU A 49 -19.44 -30.95 -13.02
N ALA A 50 -20.58 -30.35 -13.39
CA ALA A 50 -20.66 -29.22 -14.31
C ALA A 50 -20.11 -27.91 -13.70
N SER A 51 -20.06 -27.80 -12.36
CA SER A 51 -19.46 -26.66 -11.66
C SER A 51 -17.92 -26.66 -11.70
N CYS A 52 -17.28 -27.76 -12.13
CA CYS A 52 -15.88 -27.75 -12.55
C CYS A 52 -15.71 -27.08 -13.92
N GLN A 53 -16.03 -25.79 -14.01
CA GLN A 53 -15.59 -24.95 -15.12
C GLN A 53 -14.05 -24.98 -15.18
N ARG A 54 -13.50 -25.59 -16.23
CA ARG A 54 -12.08 -25.42 -16.56
C ARG A 54 -11.88 -23.95 -16.92
N MET A 55 -11.33 -23.19 -15.99
CA MET A 55 -10.96 -21.79 -16.21
C MET A 55 -10.06 -21.69 -17.44
N ASP A 56 -10.40 -20.77 -18.34
CA ASP A 56 -9.72 -20.58 -19.62
C ASP A 56 -8.24 -20.21 -19.39
N PRO A 57 -7.26 -21.05 -19.78
CA PRO A 57 -5.84 -20.77 -19.57
C PRO A 57 -5.35 -19.51 -20.29
N SER A 58 -6.04 -19.06 -21.35
CA SER A 58 -5.70 -17.83 -22.07
C SER A 58 -6.11 -16.56 -21.31
N LYS A 59 -7.00 -16.69 -20.31
CA LYS A 59 -7.49 -15.60 -19.45
C LYS A 59 -6.94 -15.66 -18.03
N HIS A 60 -6.49 -16.84 -17.60
CA HIS A 60 -5.96 -17.09 -16.26
C HIS A 60 -4.56 -17.71 -16.34
N PRO A 61 -3.55 -16.90 -16.68
CA PRO A 61 -2.16 -17.36 -16.78
C PRO A 61 -1.64 -17.84 -15.42
N ILE A 62 -0.69 -18.78 -15.45
CA ILE A 62 -0.14 -19.41 -14.24
C ILE A 62 1.38 -19.33 -14.28
N VAL A 63 1.95 -18.62 -13.31
CA VAL A 63 3.40 -18.53 -13.08
C VAL A 63 3.77 -19.38 -11.86
N SER A 64 4.96 -19.98 -11.90
CA SER A 64 5.56 -20.66 -10.74
C SER A 64 6.64 -19.76 -10.16
N THR A 65 6.55 -19.43 -8.88
CA THR A 65 7.59 -18.71 -8.12
C THR A 65 8.39 -19.68 -7.26
N ASN A 66 9.41 -19.18 -6.57
CA ASN A 66 10.19 -19.98 -5.60
C ASN A 66 9.34 -20.44 -4.41
N TYR A 67 8.20 -19.76 -4.16
CA TYR A 67 7.29 -20.03 -3.05
C TYR A 67 6.06 -20.87 -3.44
N GLY A 68 5.67 -20.90 -4.71
CA GLY A 68 4.56 -21.73 -5.18
C GLY A 68 3.95 -21.23 -6.49
N LYS A 69 2.78 -21.76 -6.87
CA LYS A 69 2.10 -21.36 -8.11
C LYS A 69 1.11 -20.23 -7.87
N LEU A 70 1.08 -19.26 -8.78
CA LEU A 70 0.17 -18.12 -8.80
C LEU A 70 -0.68 -18.16 -10.07
N ARG A 71 -1.99 -17.96 -9.94
CA ARG A 71 -2.91 -17.74 -11.06
C ARG A 71 -3.27 -16.26 -11.16
N GLY A 72 -2.88 -15.61 -12.24
CA GLY A 72 -3.23 -14.22 -12.56
C GLY A 72 -4.54 -14.11 -13.35
N ILE A 73 -4.77 -12.91 -13.88
CA ILE A 73 -5.84 -12.60 -14.83
C ILE A 73 -5.31 -11.76 -15.99
N LYS A 74 -5.62 -12.13 -17.22
CA LYS A 74 -5.33 -11.30 -18.40
C LYS A 74 -6.40 -10.23 -18.55
N LYS A 75 -5.97 -8.97 -18.66
CA LYS A 75 -6.81 -7.78 -18.78
C LYS A 75 -6.53 -7.05 -20.09
N ASP A 76 -7.56 -6.93 -20.92
CA ASP A 76 -7.55 -6.07 -22.10
C ASP A 76 -7.70 -4.60 -21.68
N LEU A 77 -7.05 -3.68 -22.41
CA LEU A 77 -7.05 -2.26 -22.10
C LEU A 77 -8.06 -1.51 -22.96
N ASN A 78 -8.62 -0.42 -22.43
CA ASN A 78 -9.58 0.43 -23.14
C ASN A 78 -8.89 1.37 -24.16
N ASN A 79 -8.04 0.78 -25.02
CA ASN A 79 -7.25 1.47 -26.04
C ASN A 79 -6.82 0.46 -27.12
N GLU A 80 -7.24 0.65 -28.37
CA GLU A 80 -7.00 -0.29 -29.48
C GLU A 80 -5.51 -0.46 -29.87
N ILE A 81 -4.62 0.41 -29.37
CA ILE A 81 -3.18 0.41 -29.67
C ILE A 81 -2.38 -0.34 -28.58
N LEU A 82 -2.93 -0.49 -27.38
CA LEU A 82 -2.22 -1.09 -26.24
C LEU A 82 -2.58 -2.57 -26.08
N GLY A 83 -1.58 -3.44 -26.27
CA GLY A 83 -1.70 -4.87 -26.04
C GLY A 83 -2.07 -5.20 -24.57
N PRO A 84 -2.73 -6.36 -24.34
CA PRO A 84 -3.22 -6.74 -23.01
C PRO A 84 -2.11 -7.07 -22.00
N VAL A 85 -2.49 -7.00 -20.71
CA VAL A 85 -1.58 -7.15 -19.56
C VAL A 85 -2.03 -8.31 -18.68
N GLU A 86 -1.09 -9.13 -18.20
CA GLU A 86 -1.35 -10.08 -17.11
C GLU A 86 -1.21 -9.37 -15.77
N GLN A 87 -2.24 -9.46 -14.94
CA GLN A 87 -2.26 -8.94 -13.59
C GLN A 87 -2.15 -10.10 -12.59
N TYR A 88 -1.19 -9.99 -11.67
CA TYR A 88 -1.03 -10.86 -10.51
C TYR A 88 -1.19 -9.99 -9.26
N LEU A 89 -2.41 -9.89 -8.76
CA LEU A 89 -2.81 -9.00 -7.67
C LEU A 89 -2.80 -9.74 -6.32
N GLY A 90 -2.38 -9.09 -5.24
CA GLY A 90 -2.39 -9.69 -3.90
C GLY A 90 -1.38 -10.84 -3.73
N VAL A 91 -0.18 -10.70 -4.32
CA VAL A 91 0.92 -11.67 -4.19
C VAL A 91 1.70 -11.41 -2.90
N PRO A 92 1.80 -12.36 -1.96
CA PRO A 92 2.55 -12.16 -0.71
C PRO A 92 4.06 -12.14 -0.99
N TYR A 93 4.74 -11.08 -0.55
CA TYR A 93 6.20 -10.98 -0.62
C TYR A 93 6.90 -11.19 0.73
N ALA A 94 6.11 -11.28 1.81
CA ALA A 94 6.55 -11.53 3.18
C ALA A 94 5.48 -12.29 3.97
N THR A 95 5.84 -12.81 5.14
CA THR A 95 4.91 -13.43 6.10
C THR A 95 4.19 -12.35 6.93
N ALA A 96 2.90 -12.56 7.22
CA ALA A 96 2.04 -11.59 7.91
C ALA A 96 2.65 -11.09 9.25
N PRO A 97 2.80 -9.76 9.43
CA PRO A 97 3.49 -9.13 10.57
C PRO A 97 2.60 -9.01 11.83
N ILE A 98 1.82 -10.05 12.10
CA ILE A 98 0.84 -10.12 13.19
C ILE A 98 1.42 -10.72 14.48
N GLY A 99 0.83 -10.36 15.62
CA GLY A 99 1.21 -10.88 16.93
C GLY A 99 2.65 -10.50 17.29
N ASP A 100 3.49 -11.49 17.59
CA ASP A 100 4.88 -11.28 18.00
C ASP A 100 5.75 -10.68 16.87
N ARG A 101 5.34 -10.81 15.60
CA ARG A 101 5.97 -10.13 14.45
C ARG A 101 5.57 -8.66 14.31
N ARG A 102 4.65 -8.14 15.12
CA ARG A 102 4.38 -6.71 15.15
C ARG A 102 5.59 -5.99 15.77
N PHE A 103 6.01 -4.90 15.13
CA PHE A 103 7.25 -4.18 15.45
C PHE A 103 8.51 -5.05 15.36
N GLN A 104 8.58 -5.92 14.33
CA GLN A 104 9.76 -6.70 13.94
C GLN A 104 10.01 -6.57 12.43
N PRO A 105 11.24 -6.84 11.94
CA PRO A 105 11.52 -7.00 10.52
C PRO A 105 10.58 -8.02 9.86
N PRO A 106 10.26 -7.87 8.56
CA PRO A 106 9.48 -8.86 7.83
C PRO A 106 10.29 -10.15 7.60
N GLU A 107 9.59 -11.28 7.59
CA GLU A 107 10.13 -12.59 7.21
C GLU A 107 9.70 -12.92 5.78
N ALA A 108 10.48 -13.74 5.06
CA ALA A 108 10.07 -14.29 3.77
C ALA A 108 8.72 -15.05 3.87
N PRO A 109 7.92 -15.12 2.78
CA PRO A 109 6.61 -15.75 2.82
C PRO A 109 6.73 -17.28 2.89
N GLY A 110 5.85 -17.94 3.66
CA GLY A 110 5.77 -19.39 3.68
C GLY A 110 5.33 -19.97 2.33
N SER A 111 6.01 -21.01 1.84
CA SER A 111 5.69 -21.68 0.57
C SER A 111 4.32 -22.36 0.56
N TRP A 112 3.69 -22.47 -0.61
CA TRP A 112 2.37 -23.09 -0.81
C TRP A 112 2.36 -24.12 -1.96
N GLN A 113 1.69 -25.25 -1.75
CA GLN A 113 1.67 -26.37 -2.72
C GLN A 113 0.61 -26.18 -3.84
N GLU A 114 -0.56 -25.67 -3.48
CA GLU A 114 -1.68 -25.47 -4.41
C GLU A 114 -1.53 -24.21 -5.27
N ILE A 115 -2.35 -24.07 -6.32
CA ILE A 115 -2.34 -22.84 -7.13
C ILE A 115 -3.07 -21.72 -6.38
N ARG A 116 -2.32 -20.76 -5.82
CA ARG A 116 -2.88 -19.56 -5.17
C ARG A 116 -3.46 -18.62 -6.24
N ASN A 117 -4.70 -18.17 -6.04
CA ASN A 117 -5.29 -17.12 -6.88
C ASN A 117 -4.64 -15.76 -6.53
N ALA A 118 -4.22 -15.03 -7.55
CA ALA A 118 -3.70 -13.67 -7.50
C ALA A 118 -4.49 -12.79 -8.49
N THR A 119 -5.82 -12.81 -8.38
CA THR A 119 -6.76 -12.21 -9.34
C THR A 119 -7.54 -11.03 -8.77
N GLN A 120 -7.28 -10.66 -7.51
CA GLN A 120 -7.95 -9.60 -6.76
C GLN A 120 -6.94 -8.96 -5.79
N PHE A 121 -7.11 -7.69 -5.47
CA PHE A 121 -6.27 -7.03 -4.47
C PHE A 121 -6.43 -7.68 -3.08
N ALA A 122 -5.30 -7.83 -2.39
CA ALA A 122 -5.28 -8.19 -0.97
C ALA A 122 -5.63 -6.97 -0.10
N PRO A 123 -5.95 -7.16 1.20
CA PRO A 123 -6.19 -6.06 2.12
C PRO A 123 -5.05 -5.05 2.17
N VAL A 124 -5.39 -3.78 2.41
CA VAL A 124 -4.41 -2.71 2.62
C VAL A 124 -3.91 -2.71 4.06
N CYS A 125 -2.77 -2.08 4.31
CA CYS A 125 -2.27 -1.90 5.67
C CYS A 125 -3.15 -0.93 6.46
N PRO A 126 -3.29 -1.11 7.80
CA PRO A 126 -4.27 -0.35 8.58
C PRO A 126 -3.92 1.14 8.66
N GLN A 127 -4.92 1.98 8.40
CA GLN A 127 -4.77 3.43 8.24
C GLN A 127 -6.10 4.16 8.52
N ASN A 128 -6.05 5.39 9.01
CA ASN A 128 -7.25 6.17 9.34
C ASN A 128 -7.27 7.51 8.57
N VAL A 129 -8.02 7.55 7.47
CA VAL A 129 -8.24 8.76 6.66
C VAL A 129 -9.43 9.61 7.12
N HIS A 130 -10.08 9.25 8.23
CA HIS A 130 -11.20 10.00 8.81
C HIS A 130 -10.76 10.95 9.95
N GLY A 131 -9.45 11.01 10.24
CA GLY A 131 -8.85 11.98 11.14
C GLY A 131 -8.49 13.30 10.45
N VAL A 132 -7.76 14.16 11.15
CA VAL A 132 -7.13 15.36 10.54
C VAL A 132 -5.96 14.90 9.68
N LEU A 133 -6.18 14.78 8.37
CA LEU A 133 -5.13 14.51 7.40
C LEU A 133 -4.20 15.74 7.25
N PRO A 134 -2.90 15.55 7.06
CA PRO A 134 -1.98 16.64 6.74
C PRO A 134 -2.11 16.98 5.24
N GLU A 135 -3.17 17.67 4.83
CA GLU A 135 -3.43 17.99 3.41
C GLU A 135 -2.23 18.62 2.68
N ILE A 136 -1.44 19.44 3.38
CA ILE A 136 -0.20 20.08 2.90
C ILE A 136 0.86 19.06 2.45
N MET A 137 0.82 17.82 2.97
CA MET A 137 1.74 16.71 2.63
C MET A 137 1.12 15.68 1.67
N LEU A 138 -0.17 15.82 1.33
CA LEU A 138 -0.89 14.85 0.50
C LEU A 138 -1.04 15.33 -0.96
N PRO A 139 -1.04 14.41 -1.95
CA PRO A 139 -1.34 14.79 -3.32
C PRO A 139 -2.76 15.31 -3.45
N VAL A 140 -2.95 16.44 -4.13
CA VAL A 140 -4.27 17.08 -4.35
C VAL A 140 -5.31 16.10 -4.93
N TRP A 141 -4.91 15.22 -5.86
CA TRP A 141 -5.83 14.20 -6.40
C TRP A 141 -6.38 13.22 -5.35
N PHE A 142 -5.67 13.01 -4.24
CA PHE A 142 -6.07 12.13 -3.14
C PHE A 142 -7.03 12.84 -2.17
N THR A 143 -6.74 14.10 -1.80
CA THR A 143 -7.61 14.91 -0.94
C THR A 143 -8.95 15.24 -1.61
N ASP A 144 -8.90 15.57 -2.90
CA ASP A 144 -10.07 16.06 -3.63
C ASP A 144 -11.02 14.91 -4.04
N ASN A 145 -10.57 13.67 -3.96
CA ASN A 145 -11.32 12.47 -4.33
C ASN A 145 -11.37 11.45 -3.19
N LEU A 146 -11.45 11.91 -1.93
CA LEU A 146 -11.43 11.06 -0.74
C LEU A 146 -12.48 9.93 -0.74
N ASP A 147 -13.67 10.12 -1.33
CA ASP A 147 -14.67 9.05 -1.48
C ASP A 147 -14.17 7.90 -2.38
N VAL A 148 -13.44 8.22 -3.45
CA VAL A 148 -12.83 7.23 -4.36
C VAL A 148 -11.63 6.56 -3.70
N ALA A 149 -10.77 7.35 -3.04
CA ALA A 149 -9.62 6.86 -2.29
C ALA A 149 -10.06 5.90 -1.16
N ALA A 150 -11.09 6.28 -0.40
CA ALA A 150 -11.70 5.46 0.64
C ALA A 150 -12.13 4.09 0.12
N GLY A 151 -12.68 4.02 -1.11
CA GLY A 151 -13.04 2.77 -1.79
C GLY A 151 -11.90 1.75 -1.89
N TYR A 152 -10.65 2.18 -2.06
CA TYR A 152 -9.47 1.29 -2.11
C TYR A 152 -9.00 0.81 -0.74
N ILE A 153 -9.38 1.49 0.35
CA ILE A 153 -8.83 1.29 1.71
C ILE A 153 -9.88 0.85 2.75
N GLN A 154 -11.08 0.46 2.32
CA GLN A 154 -12.12 -0.10 3.21
C GLN A 154 -11.70 -1.46 3.80
N ASN A 155 -11.00 -2.28 3.00
CA ASN A 155 -10.58 -3.63 3.39
C ASN A 155 -9.16 -3.60 3.99
N GLN A 156 -9.06 -3.41 5.30
CA GLN A 156 -7.80 -3.28 6.04
C GLN A 156 -7.46 -4.53 6.86
N SER A 157 -6.18 -4.89 6.93
CA SER A 157 -5.66 -5.97 7.77
C SER A 157 -4.21 -5.70 8.16
N GLU A 158 -3.75 -6.22 9.31
CA GLU A 158 -2.30 -6.29 9.60
C GLU A 158 -1.57 -7.29 8.68
N ASP A 159 -2.29 -8.30 8.16
CA ASP A 159 -1.85 -9.12 7.03
C ASP A 159 -2.05 -8.33 5.73
N CYS A 160 -1.06 -7.50 5.40
CA CYS A 160 -1.09 -6.56 4.26
C CYS A 160 0.18 -6.54 3.39
N LEU A 161 1.17 -7.41 3.64
CA LEU A 161 2.47 -7.42 2.95
C LEU A 161 2.38 -8.08 1.56
N TYR A 162 1.67 -7.39 0.67
CA TYR A 162 1.31 -7.84 -0.67
C TYR A 162 1.81 -6.86 -1.75
N LEU A 163 2.13 -7.41 -2.91
CA LEU A 163 2.43 -6.66 -4.13
C LEU A 163 1.55 -7.13 -5.30
N ASN A 164 1.47 -6.28 -6.32
CA ASN A 164 0.69 -6.46 -7.53
C ASN A 164 1.62 -6.34 -8.74
N ILE A 165 1.64 -7.33 -9.62
CA ILE A 165 2.55 -7.40 -10.78
C ILE A 165 1.73 -7.22 -12.07
N TYR A 166 2.21 -6.34 -12.95
CA TYR A 166 1.60 -5.98 -14.23
C TYR A 166 2.58 -6.33 -15.36
N VAL A 167 2.31 -7.41 -16.09
CA VAL A 167 3.19 -7.97 -17.14
C VAL A 167 2.59 -7.71 -18.53
N PRO A 168 3.26 -6.99 -19.44
CA PRO A 168 2.75 -6.78 -20.80
C PRO A 168 2.91 -8.07 -21.63
N THR A 169 1.82 -8.54 -22.25
CA THR A 169 1.82 -9.79 -23.03
C THR A 169 2.36 -9.64 -24.46
N GLU A 170 2.46 -8.41 -24.95
CA GLU A 170 2.91 -8.07 -26.29
C GLU A 170 4.05 -7.04 -26.21
N ASP A 171 4.88 -6.99 -27.24
CA ASP A 171 5.93 -5.97 -27.32
C ASP A 171 5.32 -4.63 -27.75
N GLY A 172 5.22 -3.72 -26.77
CA GLY A 172 4.55 -2.43 -26.89
C GLY A 172 5.09 -1.51 -27.99
N PRO A 173 4.40 -0.40 -28.30
CA PRO A 173 4.65 0.44 -29.48
C PRO A 173 6.04 1.09 -29.55
N LEU A 174 6.79 1.10 -28.45
CA LEU A 174 8.18 1.59 -28.37
C LEU A 174 9.25 0.52 -28.69
N THR A 175 8.85 -0.71 -28.99
CA THR A 175 9.74 -1.84 -29.28
C THR A 175 9.95 -1.97 -30.79
N LYS A 176 11.20 -2.10 -31.24
CA LYS A 176 11.50 -2.41 -32.65
C LYS A 176 11.03 -3.84 -32.95
N LYS A 177 10.19 -4.02 -33.97
CA LYS A 177 9.90 -5.36 -34.50
C LYS A 177 11.18 -5.91 -35.14
N THR A 178 11.69 -7.03 -34.62
CA THR A 178 12.85 -7.72 -35.17
C THR A 178 12.43 -8.53 -36.39
N ASP A 179 12.75 -8.03 -37.59
CA ASP A 179 12.60 -8.82 -38.82
C ASP A 179 13.47 -10.09 -38.72
N GLU A 180 12.90 -11.27 -38.96
CA GLU A 180 13.62 -12.56 -38.85
C GLU A 180 14.89 -12.65 -39.72
N SER A 181 14.96 -11.82 -40.78
CA SER A 181 16.14 -11.67 -41.63
C SER A 181 17.37 -11.06 -40.95
N SER A 182 17.24 -10.47 -39.76
CA SER A 182 18.31 -9.69 -39.11
C SER A 182 19.29 -10.52 -38.27
N MET A 183 19.05 -11.82 -38.07
CA MET A 183 19.82 -12.69 -37.13
C MET A 183 21.34 -12.74 -37.35
N ASN A 184 21.83 -12.37 -38.54
CA ASN A 184 23.25 -12.41 -38.91
C ASN A 184 23.96 -11.03 -38.90
N LYS A 185 23.33 -9.96 -38.39
CA LYS A 185 24.05 -8.71 -38.11
C LYS A 185 24.60 -8.69 -36.67
N PRO A 186 25.72 -7.99 -36.40
CA PRO A 186 26.06 -7.60 -35.04
C PRO A 186 24.85 -6.86 -34.44
N ARG A 187 24.44 -7.24 -33.23
CA ARG A 187 23.42 -6.47 -32.52
C ARG A 187 24.07 -5.20 -32.00
N ASP A 188 23.59 -4.05 -32.44
CA ASP A 188 23.55 -2.90 -31.54
C ASP A 188 22.74 -3.36 -30.32
N GLU A 189 23.32 -3.27 -29.11
CA GLU A 189 22.61 -3.63 -27.87
C GLU A 189 21.56 -2.56 -27.51
N ASP A 190 20.49 -2.52 -28.30
CA ASP A 190 19.27 -1.84 -27.92
C ASP A 190 18.75 -2.49 -26.63
N ILE A 191 18.72 -1.72 -25.55
CA ILE A 191 18.28 -2.16 -24.22
C ILE A 191 16.85 -2.75 -24.22
N ARG A 192 16.08 -2.49 -25.28
CA ARG A 192 14.72 -3.01 -25.53
C ARG A 192 14.70 -4.41 -26.18
N ASP A 193 15.78 -4.87 -26.83
CA ASP A 193 15.87 -6.19 -27.51
C ASP A 193 16.37 -7.34 -26.59
N ARG A 194 16.46 -7.07 -25.28
CA ARG A 194 16.73 -8.11 -24.28
C ARG A 194 15.44 -8.90 -23.98
N ARG A 195 15.50 -10.23 -24.12
CA ARG A 195 14.35 -11.15 -23.91
C ARG A 195 13.65 -11.06 -22.54
N LYS A 196 14.31 -10.48 -21.54
CA LYS A 196 13.72 -10.14 -20.25
C LYS A 196 13.38 -8.65 -20.23
N LYS A 197 12.21 -8.28 -19.71
CA LYS A 197 11.73 -6.90 -19.69
C LYS A 197 12.27 -6.15 -18.44
N PRO A 198 12.54 -4.84 -18.50
CA PRO A 198 12.86 -4.04 -17.31
C PRO A 198 11.76 -4.12 -16.26
N VAL A 199 12.10 -3.87 -15.00
CA VAL A 199 11.17 -3.94 -13.86
C VAL A 199 11.09 -2.57 -13.17
N MET A 200 9.89 -2.07 -12.92
CA MET A 200 9.67 -0.82 -12.18
C MET A 200 8.84 -1.07 -10.92
N LEU A 201 9.42 -0.90 -9.74
CA LEU A 201 8.72 -1.01 -8.45
C LEU A 201 8.24 0.36 -7.97
N PHE A 202 6.92 0.53 -7.90
CA PHE A 202 6.27 1.74 -7.37
C PHE A 202 6.06 1.66 -5.86
N ILE A 203 6.60 2.66 -5.15
CA ILE A 203 6.41 2.91 -3.73
C ILE A 203 5.49 4.13 -3.58
N HIS A 204 4.29 3.91 -3.02
CA HIS A 204 3.30 4.98 -2.88
C HIS A 204 3.67 6.01 -1.81
N GLY A 205 3.10 7.21 -1.92
CA GLY A 205 3.10 8.22 -0.86
C GLY A 205 1.90 8.08 0.09
N GLY A 206 1.64 9.14 0.87
CA GLY A 206 0.58 9.18 1.90
C GLY A 206 1.15 9.36 3.31
N SER A 207 1.99 10.40 3.51
CA SER A 207 2.57 10.82 4.81
C SER A 207 3.25 9.73 5.66
N TYR A 208 3.59 8.58 5.06
CA TYR A 208 3.87 7.29 5.71
C TYR A 208 2.71 6.69 6.55
N MET A 209 1.57 7.36 6.65
CA MET A 209 0.43 7.04 7.53
C MET A 209 -0.75 6.40 6.76
N GLU A 210 -0.90 6.70 5.47
CA GLU A 210 -2.00 6.26 4.60
C GLU A 210 -1.52 5.87 3.18
N GLY A 211 -2.45 5.42 2.33
CA GLY A 211 -2.22 5.03 0.94
C GLY A 211 -2.15 3.52 0.71
N THR A 212 -2.02 3.13 -0.55
CA THR A 212 -1.83 1.73 -0.99
C THR A 212 -1.33 1.68 -2.43
N GLY A 213 -0.51 0.68 -2.77
CA GLY A 213 -0.16 0.38 -4.16
C GLY A 213 -1.37 -0.03 -5.03
N ASN A 214 -2.50 -0.42 -4.41
CA ASN A 214 -3.73 -0.82 -5.09
C ASN A 214 -4.42 0.33 -5.85
N MET A 215 -4.17 1.59 -5.47
CA MET A 215 -4.75 2.79 -6.13
C MET A 215 -4.17 3.04 -7.54
N PHE A 216 -3.06 2.39 -7.89
CA PHE A 216 -2.26 2.71 -9.07
C PHE A 216 -2.30 1.57 -10.09
N ASP A 217 -3.31 1.57 -10.98
CA ASP A 217 -3.37 0.57 -12.07
C ASP A 217 -2.28 0.83 -13.12
N ALA A 218 -1.14 0.17 -12.94
CA ALA A 218 0.05 0.34 -13.76
C ALA A 218 -0.03 -0.32 -15.15
N SER A 219 -1.16 -0.93 -15.54
CA SER A 219 -1.28 -1.67 -16.81
C SER A 219 -0.95 -0.83 -18.04
N VAL A 220 -1.34 0.45 -18.05
CA VAL A 220 -1.03 1.36 -19.17
C VAL A 220 0.48 1.62 -19.29
N LEU A 221 1.17 1.82 -18.17
CA LEU A 221 2.63 2.01 -18.14
C LEU A 221 3.35 0.73 -18.59
N ALA A 222 2.89 -0.44 -18.13
CA ALA A 222 3.43 -1.73 -18.51
C ALA A 222 3.32 -1.99 -20.03
N ALA A 223 2.10 -1.84 -20.59
CA ALA A 223 1.83 -2.06 -22.01
C ALA A 223 2.52 -1.04 -22.93
N TYR A 224 2.51 0.25 -22.57
CA TYR A 224 3.11 1.31 -23.38
C TYR A 224 4.65 1.27 -23.34
N GLY A 225 5.23 1.15 -22.14
CA GLY A 225 6.67 1.13 -21.92
C GLY A 225 7.36 -0.19 -22.27
N ASN A 226 6.58 -1.27 -22.44
CA ASN A 226 7.07 -2.65 -22.55
C ASN A 226 7.96 -3.07 -21.36
N VAL A 227 7.51 -2.72 -20.15
CA VAL A 227 8.17 -3.01 -18.87
C VAL A 227 7.22 -3.78 -17.95
N ILE A 228 7.76 -4.56 -17.02
CA ILE A 228 6.96 -5.07 -15.91
C ILE A 228 6.87 -3.96 -14.86
N VAL A 229 5.66 -3.61 -14.44
CA VAL A 229 5.46 -2.70 -13.31
C VAL A 229 4.95 -3.48 -12.11
N VAL A 230 5.41 -3.11 -10.92
CA VAL A 230 5.01 -3.69 -9.65
C VAL A 230 4.53 -2.56 -8.75
N THR A 231 3.37 -2.69 -8.12
CA THR A 231 2.96 -1.82 -7.01
C THR A 231 2.93 -2.62 -5.72
N MET A 232 3.21 -2.01 -4.58
CA MET A 232 3.27 -2.72 -3.30
C MET A 232 2.58 -1.99 -2.15
N ASN A 233 2.22 -2.73 -1.12
CA ASN A 233 1.84 -2.22 0.20
C ASN A 233 2.98 -2.50 1.19
N TYR A 234 3.30 -1.56 2.07
CA TYR A 234 4.20 -1.72 3.22
C TYR A 234 3.49 -1.25 4.49
N ARG A 235 3.94 -1.67 5.68
CA ARG A 235 3.32 -1.23 6.95
C ARG A 235 3.37 0.28 7.11
N LEU A 236 2.26 0.85 7.54
CA LEU A 236 2.04 2.30 7.67
C LEU A 236 1.99 2.75 9.13
N GLY A 237 2.26 4.05 9.32
CA GLY A 237 2.16 4.78 10.58
C GLY A 237 2.77 4.04 11.77
N VAL A 238 1.98 3.86 12.83
CA VAL A 238 2.38 3.14 14.04
C VAL A 238 2.96 1.76 13.73
N LEU A 239 2.32 0.99 12.85
CA LEU A 239 2.70 -0.39 12.57
C LEU A 239 3.99 -0.50 11.73
N GLY A 240 4.25 0.49 10.88
CA GLY A 240 5.45 0.57 10.04
C GLY A 240 6.64 1.25 10.71
N PHE A 241 6.39 2.15 11.66
CA PHE A 241 7.40 3.15 12.04
C PHE A 241 7.44 3.50 13.54
N LEU A 242 6.73 2.77 14.40
CA LEU A 242 6.89 2.94 15.84
C LEU A 242 8.32 2.57 16.28
N SER A 243 8.99 3.53 16.93
CA SER A 243 10.33 3.36 17.48
C SER A 243 10.41 3.86 18.92
N THR A 244 11.19 3.17 19.74
CA THR A 244 11.57 3.60 21.09
C THR A 244 12.88 4.37 21.12
N GLY A 245 13.60 4.48 19.99
CA GLY A 245 14.98 4.98 19.96
C GLY A 245 15.98 4.04 20.67
N ASP A 246 15.60 2.79 20.88
CA ASP A 246 16.41 1.73 21.48
C ASP A 246 16.09 0.37 20.86
N GLN A 247 16.70 -0.71 21.37
CA GLN A 247 16.58 -2.06 20.81
C GLN A 247 15.20 -2.71 21.02
N SER A 248 14.29 -2.12 21.83
CA SER A 248 12.95 -2.69 22.09
C SER A 248 12.04 -2.60 20.85
N ALA A 249 12.19 -1.50 20.11
CA ALA A 249 11.55 -1.23 18.83
C ALA A 249 12.42 -0.24 18.05
N LYS A 250 13.27 -0.72 17.13
CA LYS A 250 14.16 0.13 16.32
C LYS A 250 13.38 1.14 15.46
N GLY A 251 12.28 0.71 14.85
CA GLY A 251 11.54 1.45 13.82
C GLY A 251 11.73 0.85 12.43
N ASN A 252 11.52 1.67 11.39
CA ASN A 252 11.84 1.37 9.98
C ASN A 252 11.23 0.08 9.38
N TYR A 253 10.25 -0.56 10.03
CA TYR A 253 9.62 -1.79 9.53
C TYR A 253 8.98 -1.59 8.15
N GLY A 254 8.43 -0.41 7.86
CA GLY A 254 7.89 -0.05 6.54
C GLY A 254 8.95 0.12 5.44
N LEU A 255 10.20 0.45 5.78
CA LEU A 255 11.33 0.43 4.84
C LEU A 255 11.86 -0.99 4.66
N LEU A 256 11.95 -1.77 5.75
CA LEU A 256 12.31 -3.18 5.71
C LEU A 256 11.31 -4.02 4.88
N ASP A 257 10.03 -3.66 4.90
CA ASP A 257 8.99 -4.22 4.02
C ASP A 257 9.31 -3.96 2.52
N GLN A 258 9.75 -2.74 2.18
CA GLN A 258 10.16 -2.39 0.81
C GLN A 258 11.44 -3.13 0.39
N ILE A 259 12.40 -3.28 1.31
CA ILE A 259 13.61 -4.10 1.11
C ILE A 259 13.26 -5.58 0.91
N GLN A 260 12.29 -6.12 1.65
CA GLN A 260 11.84 -7.51 1.50
C GLN A 260 11.04 -7.72 0.20
N ALA A 261 10.24 -6.73 -0.24
CA ALA A 261 9.62 -6.75 -1.56
C ALA A 261 10.66 -6.74 -2.70
N LEU A 262 11.72 -5.92 -2.56
CA LEU A 262 12.85 -5.90 -3.49
C LEU A 262 13.61 -7.23 -3.55
N ARG A 263 13.89 -7.86 -2.39
CA ARG A 263 14.50 -9.21 -2.31
C ARG A 263 13.62 -10.25 -3.02
N TRP A 264 12.32 -10.24 -2.74
CA TRP A 264 11.34 -11.12 -3.41
C TRP A 264 11.34 -10.91 -4.93
N LEU A 265 11.43 -9.66 -5.42
CA LEU A 265 11.51 -9.36 -6.84
C LEU A 265 12.81 -9.88 -7.48
N ASN A 266 13.96 -9.64 -6.86
CA ASN A 266 15.25 -10.13 -7.37
C ASN A 266 15.22 -11.67 -7.54
N GLU A 267 14.67 -12.37 -6.54
CA GLU A 267 14.50 -13.83 -6.53
C GLU A 267 13.46 -14.38 -7.54
N ASN A 268 12.37 -13.66 -7.82
CA ASN A 268 11.17 -14.23 -8.47
C ASN A 268 10.74 -13.55 -9.78
N ILE A 269 11.12 -12.29 -10.05
CA ILE A 269 10.58 -11.55 -11.20
C ILE A 269 11.01 -12.14 -12.56
N GLY A 270 12.10 -12.91 -12.57
CA GLY A 270 12.53 -13.71 -13.72
C GLY A 270 11.49 -14.72 -14.21
N HIS A 271 10.64 -15.25 -13.31
CA HIS A 271 9.56 -16.18 -13.68
C HIS A 271 8.40 -15.51 -14.42
N PHE A 272 8.29 -14.19 -14.30
CA PHE A 272 7.32 -13.35 -15.02
C PHE A 272 7.91 -12.74 -16.31
N GLY A 273 9.12 -13.14 -16.70
CA GLY A 273 9.86 -12.56 -17.83
C GLY A 273 10.60 -11.26 -17.50
N GLY A 274 10.71 -10.89 -16.22
CA GLY A 274 11.43 -9.70 -15.77
C GLY A 274 12.94 -9.88 -15.69
N ASP A 275 13.66 -8.75 -15.71
CA ASP A 275 15.10 -8.69 -15.58
C ASP A 275 15.51 -8.16 -14.20
N PRO A 276 15.99 -9.02 -13.27
CA PRO A 276 16.39 -8.57 -11.93
C PRO A 276 17.58 -7.61 -11.98
N GLU A 277 18.41 -7.67 -13.03
CA GLU A 277 19.53 -6.73 -13.27
C GLU A 277 19.10 -5.36 -13.83
N ARG A 278 17.79 -5.11 -13.95
CA ARG A 278 17.21 -3.83 -14.38
C ARG A 278 15.95 -3.52 -13.58
N ILE A 279 16.06 -3.58 -12.26
CA ILE A 279 15.05 -3.05 -11.34
C ILE A 279 15.28 -1.55 -11.15
N THR A 280 14.24 -0.77 -11.40
CA THR A 280 14.13 0.66 -11.08
C THR A 280 13.11 0.82 -9.96
N ILE A 281 13.49 1.48 -8.86
CA ILE A 281 12.50 1.93 -7.85
C ILE A 281 11.98 3.32 -8.22
N PHE A 282 10.69 3.58 -8.00
CA PHE A 282 10.12 4.92 -8.17
C PHE A 282 9.00 5.19 -7.18
N GLY A 283 8.80 6.45 -6.83
CA GLY A 283 7.79 6.86 -5.85
C GLY A 283 7.50 8.35 -5.89
N SER A 284 6.43 8.75 -5.22
CA SER A 284 5.96 10.15 -5.18
C SER A 284 5.69 10.63 -3.75
N GLY A 285 6.06 11.88 -3.44
CA GLY A 285 5.92 12.46 -2.10
C GLY A 285 6.69 11.65 -1.05
N ALA A 286 6.02 11.19 0.01
CA ALA A 286 6.61 10.26 0.99
C ALA A 286 7.18 8.98 0.35
N GLY A 287 6.63 8.52 -0.79
CA GLY A 287 7.18 7.39 -1.55
C GLY A 287 8.51 7.72 -2.25
N ALA A 288 8.71 8.99 -2.64
CA ALA A 288 10.01 9.48 -3.12
C ALA A 288 11.01 9.65 -1.97
N SER A 289 10.57 10.06 -0.79
CA SER A 289 11.38 10.04 0.43
C SER A 289 11.83 8.60 0.78
N CYS A 290 10.93 7.61 0.71
CA CYS A 290 11.29 6.18 0.79
C CYS A 290 12.37 5.80 -0.24
N VAL A 291 12.20 6.16 -1.51
CA VAL A 291 13.19 5.90 -2.57
C VAL A 291 14.57 6.47 -2.22
N ASN A 292 14.64 7.71 -1.70
CA ASN A 292 15.91 8.31 -1.28
C ASN A 292 16.52 7.58 -0.07
N LEU A 293 15.72 7.16 0.90
CA LEU A 293 16.21 6.43 2.08
C LEU A 293 16.68 5.01 1.72
N LEU A 294 16.06 4.35 0.73
CA LEU A 294 16.52 3.06 0.22
C LEU A 294 17.86 3.17 -0.50
N ILE A 295 18.12 4.25 -1.23
CA ILE A 295 19.43 4.55 -1.86
C ILE A 295 20.54 4.67 -0.82
N LEU A 296 20.26 5.28 0.33
CA LEU A 296 21.19 5.49 1.44
C LEU A 296 21.29 4.29 2.40
N SER A 297 20.62 3.17 2.12
CA SER A 297 20.56 2.01 3.01
C SER A 297 21.39 0.85 2.47
N HIS A 298 22.38 0.41 3.25
CA HIS A 298 23.23 -0.75 2.93
C HIS A 298 22.42 -2.05 2.77
N HIS A 299 21.22 -2.14 3.38
CA HIS A 299 20.29 -3.26 3.21
C HIS A 299 19.69 -3.38 1.81
N SER A 300 19.81 -2.33 0.99
CA SER A 300 19.31 -2.26 -0.39
C SER A 300 20.33 -2.63 -1.47
N GLU A 301 21.61 -2.77 -1.11
CA GLU A 301 22.70 -2.94 -2.08
C GLU A 301 22.45 -4.11 -3.05
N GLY A 302 22.60 -3.86 -4.35
CA GLY A 302 22.39 -4.84 -5.40
C GLY A 302 20.94 -5.27 -5.65
N LEU A 303 19.96 -4.74 -4.91
CA LEU A 303 18.54 -5.09 -5.11
C LEU A 303 17.85 -4.26 -6.21
N PHE A 304 18.40 -3.08 -6.53
CA PHE A 304 17.97 -2.24 -7.64
C PHE A 304 19.16 -1.47 -8.22
N HIS A 305 18.97 -0.90 -9.42
CA HIS A 305 20.03 -0.28 -10.21
C HIS A 305 19.74 1.20 -10.52
N ARG A 306 18.47 1.62 -10.40
CA ARG A 306 17.99 2.97 -10.73
C ARG A 306 16.92 3.45 -9.78
N ALA A 307 16.81 4.76 -9.64
CA ALA A 307 15.81 5.41 -8.80
C ALA A 307 15.13 6.58 -9.51
N VAL A 308 13.83 6.76 -9.28
CA VAL A 308 13.08 7.96 -9.68
C VAL A 308 12.33 8.55 -8.48
N ALA A 309 12.75 9.72 -8.02
CA ALA A 309 12.16 10.41 -6.87
C ALA A 309 11.34 11.63 -7.35
N GLN A 310 10.01 11.51 -7.23
CA GLN A 310 9.06 12.56 -7.64
C GLN A 310 8.57 13.33 -6.41
N SER A 311 8.78 14.65 -6.36
CA SER A 311 8.17 15.52 -5.34
C SER A 311 8.49 15.15 -3.88
N GLY A 312 9.67 14.57 -3.61
CA GLY A 312 10.08 14.20 -2.25
C GLY A 312 11.55 13.74 -2.15
N THR A 313 12.15 13.94 -0.98
CA THR A 313 13.59 13.69 -0.71
C THR A 313 13.78 13.18 0.72
N ALA A 314 14.92 12.55 1.03
CA ALA A 314 15.21 12.13 2.40
C ALA A 314 15.47 13.31 3.38
N ILE A 315 15.75 14.52 2.87
CA ILE A 315 16.15 15.70 3.65
C ILE A 315 15.02 16.71 3.93
N SER A 316 13.78 16.42 3.50
CA SER A 316 12.62 17.23 3.88
C SER A 316 12.24 17.00 5.36
N SER A 317 11.77 18.03 6.08
CA SER A 317 11.48 17.96 7.54
C SER A 317 10.42 16.93 7.96
N TRP A 318 9.59 16.50 7.01
CA TRP A 318 8.59 15.44 7.17
C TRP A 318 9.10 14.05 6.77
N SER A 319 10.34 13.92 6.27
CA SER A 319 10.86 12.65 5.77
C SER A 319 11.45 11.75 6.86
N VAL A 320 11.98 12.32 7.95
CA VAL A 320 12.57 11.59 9.09
C VAL A 320 12.01 12.13 10.41
N ASN A 321 11.76 11.22 11.35
CA ASN A 321 11.28 11.51 12.70
C ASN A 321 12.43 11.49 13.71
N TYR A 322 12.93 12.67 14.08
CA TYR A 322 14.00 12.83 15.07
C TYR A 322 13.51 12.76 16.54
N GLN A 323 12.23 12.46 16.79
CA GLN A 323 11.66 12.37 18.14
C GLN A 323 10.77 11.12 18.36
N PRO A 324 11.17 9.91 17.97
CA PRO A 324 10.29 8.74 17.95
C PRO A 324 9.77 8.36 19.35
N LEU A 325 10.66 8.32 20.36
CA LEU A 325 10.31 7.98 21.73
C LEU A 325 9.26 8.91 22.35
N LYS A 326 9.22 10.19 21.93
CA LYS A 326 8.19 11.16 22.34
C LYS A 326 6.81 10.73 21.84
N TYR A 327 6.66 10.48 20.55
CA TYR A 327 5.37 10.10 19.96
C TYR A 327 4.92 8.70 20.40
N THR A 328 5.85 7.73 20.48
CA THR A 328 5.63 6.41 21.09
C THR A 328 5.13 6.52 22.53
N LYS A 329 5.71 7.40 23.37
CA LYS A 329 5.22 7.65 24.74
C LYS A 329 3.93 8.48 24.82
N ILE A 330 3.50 9.18 23.76
CA ILE A 330 2.15 9.79 23.70
C ILE A 330 1.12 8.70 23.37
N LEU A 331 1.37 7.90 22.33
CA LEU A 331 0.53 6.77 21.93
C LEU A 331 0.34 5.78 23.08
N ALA A 332 1.44 5.33 23.69
CA ALA A 332 1.40 4.36 24.79
C ALA A 332 0.54 4.85 25.97
N ARG A 333 0.55 6.16 26.26
CA ARG A 333 -0.36 6.75 27.26
C ARG A 333 -1.82 6.75 26.80
N LYS A 334 -2.13 7.13 25.55
CA LYS A 334 -3.51 7.10 25.02
C LYS A 334 -4.13 5.70 25.07
N VAL A 335 -3.33 4.63 24.86
CA VAL A 335 -3.83 3.24 24.85
C VAL A 335 -3.67 2.47 26.18
N GLY A 336 -3.11 3.09 27.22
CA GLY A 336 -2.96 2.50 28.57
C GLY A 336 -1.71 1.64 28.80
N CYS A 337 -0.70 1.73 27.95
CA CYS A 337 0.59 1.03 28.07
C CYS A 337 1.65 1.87 28.82
N THR A 338 1.36 2.24 30.07
CA THR A 338 2.17 3.20 30.86
C THR A 338 3.33 2.56 31.63
N TYR A 339 4.21 1.84 30.94
CA TYR A 339 5.41 1.22 31.53
C TYR A 339 6.63 2.17 31.51
N SER A 340 7.58 1.98 32.43
CA SER A 340 8.86 2.71 32.42
C SER A 340 9.82 2.15 31.38
N GLU A 341 9.95 0.82 31.36
CA GLU A 341 10.84 0.09 30.46
C GLU A 341 10.22 0.01 29.06
N THR A 342 11.05 0.23 28.06
CA THR A 342 10.63 0.27 26.65
C THR A 342 10.27 -1.11 26.11
N ALA A 343 10.85 -2.19 26.65
CA ALA A 343 10.46 -3.56 26.34
C ALA A 343 9.00 -3.86 26.77
N ASP A 344 8.66 -3.66 28.05
CA ASP A 344 7.30 -3.86 28.57
C ASP A 344 6.27 -2.96 27.87
N LEU A 345 6.67 -1.72 27.55
CA LEU A 345 5.85 -0.79 26.78
C LEU A 345 5.52 -1.36 25.39
N VAL A 346 6.52 -1.84 24.64
CA VAL A 346 6.31 -2.41 23.30
C VAL A 346 5.52 -3.73 23.36
N ASP A 347 5.76 -4.58 24.35
CA ASP A 347 4.99 -5.81 24.55
C ASP A 347 3.52 -5.55 24.93
N CYS A 348 3.23 -4.46 25.64
CA CYS A 348 1.87 -4.00 25.84
C CYS A 348 1.24 -3.53 24.52
N LEU A 349 1.98 -2.80 23.68
CA LEU A 349 1.50 -2.36 22.36
C LEU A 349 1.30 -3.53 21.38
N ARG A 350 2.10 -4.60 21.45
CA ARG A 350 1.88 -5.84 20.67
C ARG A 350 0.54 -6.51 20.99
N ARG A 351 0.06 -6.40 22.24
CA ARG A 351 -1.20 -7.00 22.70
C ARG A 351 -2.46 -6.19 22.35
N LYS A 352 -2.31 -4.99 21.79
CA LYS A 352 -3.43 -4.16 21.32
C LYS A 352 -4.00 -4.65 19.99
N THR A 353 -5.26 -4.34 19.72
CA THR A 353 -5.79 -4.39 18.35
C THR A 353 -5.16 -3.27 17.50
N PHE A 354 -5.03 -3.46 16.18
CA PHE A 354 -4.50 -2.37 15.34
C PHE A 354 -5.34 -1.09 15.41
N ARG A 355 -6.67 -1.20 15.55
CA ARG A 355 -7.58 -0.05 15.69
C ARG A 355 -7.28 0.79 16.92
N GLU A 356 -7.08 0.14 18.08
CA GLU A 356 -6.65 0.85 19.30
C GLU A 356 -5.36 1.66 19.12
N LEU A 357 -4.49 1.28 18.17
CA LEU A 357 -3.23 1.95 17.87
C LEU A 357 -3.35 3.03 16.78
N VAL A 358 -4.05 2.71 15.69
CA VAL A 358 -4.14 3.51 14.45
C VAL A 358 -5.21 4.59 14.53
N ASP A 359 -6.29 4.38 15.28
CA ASP A 359 -7.36 5.35 15.46
C ASP A 359 -6.98 6.48 16.46
N GLN A 360 -5.72 6.50 16.91
CA GLN A 360 -5.19 7.48 17.86
C GLN A 360 -4.70 8.73 17.15
N ASP A 361 -5.37 9.85 17.40
CA ASP A 361 -4.89 11.19 17.09
C ASP A 361 -3.51 11.44 17.78
N ILE A 362 -2.43 11.59 17.01
CA ILE A 362 -1.08 11.88 17.51
C ILE A 362 -0.48 13.01 16.66
N GLN A 363 -0.78 14.25 17.04
CA GLN A 363 -0.31 15.43 16.30
C GLN A 363 1.22 15.64 16.48
N PRO A 364 1.99 15.75 15.37
CA PRO A 364 3.38 16.15 15.40
C PRO A 364 3.55 17.68 15.56
N ALA A 365 4.79 18.16 15.53
CA ALA A 365 5.05 19.55 15.21
C ALA A 365 4.65 19.85 13.75
N ARG A 366 4.27 21.09 13.43
CA ARG A 366 3.90 21.49 12.07
C ARG A 366 5.05 21.19 11.09
N TYR A 367 4.73 20.70 9.89
CA TYR A 367 5.69 20.27 8.85
C TYR A 367 6.63 19.09 9.23
N HIS A 368 6.35 18.41 10.34
CA HIS A 368 7.07 17.21 10.79
C HIS A 368 6.11 16.02 10.92
N ILE A 369 6.64 14.83 11.12
CA ILE A 369 5.88 13.56 11.25
C ILE A 369 5.93 12.98 12.67
N ALA A 370 4.89 12.23 13.04
CA ALA A 370 4.80 11.53 14.34
C ALA A 370 5.29 10.08 14.26
N PHE A 371 5.01 9.41 13.14
CA PHE A 371 5.48 8.06 12.80
C PHE A 371 5.91 8.04 11.33
N GLY A 372 7.13 7.62 11.08
CA GLY A 372 7.79 7.54 9.77
C GLY A 372 9.26 7.16 9.99
N PRO A 373 10.12 7.16 8.95
CA PRO A 373 11.51 6.77 9.05
C PRO A 373 12.29 7.42 10.20
N VAL A 374 13.23 6.68 10.79
CA VAL A 374 14.08 7.13 11.90
C VAL A 374 15.54 6.80 11.58
N VAL A 375 16.49 7.60 12.07
CA VAL A 375 17.90 7.20 12.12
C VAL A 375 18.03 6.15 13.22
N ASP A 376 18.24 4.88 12.83
CA ASP A 376 18.33 3.73 13.73
C ASP A 376 19.74 3.15 13.85
N GLY A 377 20.70 3.68 13.08
CA GLY A 377 22.07 3.18 13.02
C GLY A 377 22.21 1.87 12.23
N ASP A 378 21.21 1.52 11.40
CA ASP A 378 21.10 0.21 10.77
C ASP A 378 20.47 0.32 9.37
N VAL A 379 19.14 0.51 9.30
CA VAL A 379 18.41 0.73 8.03
C VAL A 379 18.66 2.15 7.52
N VAL A 380 18.75 3.13 8.43
CA VAL A 380 19.18 4.50 8.16
C VAL A 380 20.38 4.78 9.08
N PRO A 381 21.63 4.61 8.58
CA PRO A 381 22.82 4.56 9.44
C PRO A 381 23.16 5.86 10.18
N ASP A 382 22.91 7.01 9.57
CA ASP A 382 23.15 8.35 10.10
C ASP A 382 22.11 9.32 9.49
N ASP A 383 22.21 10.61 9.78
CA ASP A 383 21.34 11.62 9.15
C ASP A 383 21.45 11.59 7.61
N PRO A 384 20.33 11.61 6.85
CA PRO A 384 20.38 11.56 5.39
C PRO A 384 21.20 12.67 4.72
N GLU A 385 21.30 13.88 5.32
CA GLU A 385 22.15 14.94 4.77
C GLU A 385 23.64 14.55 4.90
N ILE A 386 24.03 13.95 6.02
CA ILE A 386 25.40 13.45 6.26
C ILE A 386 25.72 12.30 5.29
N LEU A 387 24.83 11.33 5.12
CA LEU A 387 25.01 10.20 4.18
C LEU A 387 25.10 10.68 2.72
N MET A 388 24.32 11.69 2.34
CA MET A 388 24.43 12.34 1.03
C MET A 388 25.77 13.08 0.87
N GLN A 389 26.27 13.78 1.89
CA GLN A 389 27.59 14.42 1.84
C GLN A 389 28.75 13.42 1.77
N GLN A 390 28.58 12.19 2.28
CA GLN A 390 29.56 11.10 2.19
C GLN A 390 29.59 10.42 0.80
N GLY A 391 28.49 10.47 0.04
CA GLY A 391 28.42 9.98 -1.34
C GLY A 391 27.91 8.54 -1.51
N GLU A 392 27.27 7.96 -0.51
CA GLU A 392 26.74 6.56 -0.56
C GLU A 392 25.76 6.32 -1.74
N PHE A 393 25.11 7.38 -2.23
CA PHE A 393 24.17 7.33 -3.35
C PHE A 393 24.82 7.15 -4.74
N LEU A 394 26.15 7.24 -4.87
CA LEU A 394 26.85 7.37 -6.17
C LEU A 394 26.78 6.12 -7.08
N ASN A 395 26.20 5.00 -6.61
CA ASN A 395 26.15 3.72 -7.33
C ASN A 395 24.92 3.56 -8.27
N TYR A 396 24.00 4.53 -8.33
CA TYR A 396 22.69 4.37 -9.00
C TYR A 396 22.45 5.39 -10.13
N ASP A 397 21.71 4.99 -11.18
CA ASP A 397 21.11 5.97 -12.12
C ASP A 397 19.93 6.67 -11.41
N ILE A 398 20.01 7.96 -11.11
CA ILE A 398 18.95 8.70 -10.38
C ILE A 398 18.30 9.77 -11.27
N LEU A 399 16.96 9.78 -11.31
CA LEU A 399 16.14 10.88 -11.81
C LEU A 399 15.38 11.53 -10.64
N ILE A 400 15.51 12.84 -10.46
CA ILE A 400 14.76 13.61 -9.45
C ILE A 400 13.96 14.73 -10.12
N GLY A 401 12.83 15.11 -9.54
CA GLY A 401 12.02 16.22 -10.05
C GLY A 401 10.95 16.70 -9.08
N VAL A 402 10.45 17.91 -9.32
CA VAL A 402 9.37 18.58 -8.58
C VAL A 402 8.39 19.23 -9.57
N ASN A 403 7.15 19.43 -9.15
CA ASN A 403 6.15 20.19 -9.89
C ASN A 403 6.34 21.71 -9.66
N GLN A 404 5.77 22.53 -10.55
CA GLN A 404 5.89 23.99 -10.46
C GLN A 404 5.24 24.60 -9.19
N GLY A 405 4.22 23.93 -8.63
CA GLY A 405 3.38 24.47 -7.56
C GLY A 405 3.05 23.45 -6.47
N GLU A 406 4.04 22.70 -5.97
CA GLU A 406 3.86 21.71 -4.90
C GLU A 406 3.11 22.29 -3.68
N GLY A 407 3.40 23.56 -3.35
CA GLY A 407 2.86 24.27 -2.19
C GLY A 407 1.45 24.84 -2.34
N LEU A 408 0.60 24.36 -3.26
CA LEU A 408 -0.77 24.89 -3.44
C LEU A 408 -1.57 24.89 -2.12
N LYS A 409 -1.58 23.76 -1.41
CA LYS A 409 -2.22 23.60 -0.09
C LYS A 409 -1.60 24.45 1.03
N PHE A 410 -0.56 25.23 0.73
CA PHE A 410 0.03 26.20 1.66
C PHE A 410 -0.73 27.53 1.71
N VAL A 411 -1.46 27.86 0.64
CA VAL A 411 -2.14 29.16 0.43
C VAL A 411 -3.66 29.05 0.23
N ASP A 412 -4.18 27.83 0.07
CA ASP A 412 -5.60 27.48 -0.15
C ASP A 412 -6.57 28.18 0.84
N ASP A 413 -6.28 28.13 2.15
CA ASP A 413 -7.02 28.84 3.23
C ASP A 413 -6.99 30.39 3.13
N SER A 414 -6.25 30.95 2.18
CA SER A 414 -5.95 32.39 2.03
C SER A 414 -6.26 32.95 0.63
N GLU A 415 -6.89 32.16 -0.24
CA GLU A 415 -7.26 32.55 -1.59
C GLU A 415 -8.73 33.02 -1.65
N ASP A 416 -8.93 34.29 -2.05
CA ASP A 416 -10.24 34.84 -2.43
C ASP A 416 -10.43 34.70 -3.96
N ASN A 417 -11.61 35.05 -4.50
CA ASN A 417 -11.88 35.02 -5.95
C ASN A 417 -10.91 35.85 -6.82
N ASP A 418 -10.17 36.80 -6.23
CA ASP A 418 -9.16 37.63 -6.88
C ASP A 418 -7.71 37.13 -6.63
N GLY A 419 -7.55 35.94 -6.05
CA GLY A 419 -6.27 35.34 -5.65
C GLY A 419 -5.88 35.61 -4.19
N ILE A 420 -4.64 35.24 -3.81
CA ILE A 420 -4.09 35.52 -2.48
C ILE A 420 -3.66 36.99 -2.34
N SER A 421 -4.08 37.66 -1.26
CA SER A 421 -3.62 39.01 -0.96
C SER A 421 -2.17 39.02 -0.48
N ALA A 422 -1.39 40.06 -0.85
CA ALA A 422 0.02 40.18 -0.47
C ALA A 422 0.26 40.11 1.05
N ALA A 423 -0.67 40.63 1.87
CA ALA A 423 -0.59 40.55 3.33
C ALA A 423 -0.84 39.14 3.87
N ALA A 424 -1.73 38.37 3.24
CA ALA A 424 -1.94 36.97 3.58
C ALA A 424 -0.74 36.10 3.16
N PHE A 425 -0.17 36.36 1.97
CA PHE A 425 1.07 35.72 1.52
C PHE A 425 2.26 36.02 2.46
N ASP A 426 2.48 37.29 2.82
CA ASP A 426 3.51 37.71 3.79
C ASP A 426 3.36 37.00 5.14
N TYR A 427 2.14 36.93 5.66
CA TYR A 427 1.83 36.21 6.90
C TYR A 427 2.13 34.71 6.75
N THR A 428 1.68 34.10 5.67
CA THR A 428 1.79 32.66 5.41
C THR A 428 3.26 32.22 5.22
N ILE A 429 4.08 32.98 4.48
CA ILE A 429 5.53 32.71 4.38
C ILE A 429 6.26 32.98 5.72
N SER A 430 5.87 34.00 6.48
CA SER A 430 6.45 34.23 7.82
C SER A 430 6.13 33.08 8.79
N ASN A 431 4.88 32.60 8.74
CA ASN A 431 4.35 31.48 9.52
C ASN A 431 4.98 30.14 9.09
N PHE A 432 5.38 29.99 7.83
CA PHE A 432 6.20 28.86 7.37
C PHE A 432 7.54 28.81 8.12
N VAL A 433 8.32 29.90 7.97
CA VAL A 433 9.71 29.96 8.45
C VAL A 433 9.78 29.83 9.97
N ASP A 434 8.87 30.48 10.70
CA ASP A 434 8.88 30.46 12.17
C ASP A 434 8.46 29.09 12.75
N ASN A 435 7.63 28.31 12.06
CA ASN A 435 7.28 26.95 12.48
C ASN A 435 8.32 25.90 12.04
N LEU A 436 8.96 26.08 10.89
CA LEU A 436 9.90 25.10 10.32
C LEU A 436 11.33 25.26 10.85
N TYR A 437 11.84 26.50 10.88
CA TYR A 437 13.21 26.82 11.26
C TYR A 437 13.32 27.53 12.62
N GLY A 438 12.20 28.00 13.18
CA GLY A 438 12.19 28.77 14.42
C GLY A 438 12.71 30.19 14.22
N TYR A 439 13.72 30.59 14.99
CA TYR A 439 14.34 31.92 14.89
C TYR A 439 15.85 31.82 14.60
N PRO A 440 16.26 31.38 13.40
CA PRO A 440 17.65 31.37 12.98
C PRO A 440 18.16 32.80 12.71
N GLU A 441 19.47 32.99 12.80
CA GLU A 441 20.11 34.17 12.20
C GLU A 441 19.86 34.17 10.68
N GLY A 442 19.53 35.34 10.12
CA GLY A 442 19.18 35.44 8.69
C GLY A 442 17.76 34.99 8.31
N LYS A 443 16.86 34.68 9.26
CA LYS A 443 15.45 34.30 8.98
C LYS A 443 14.73 35.25 8.01
N ASP A 444 15.02 36.55 8.08
CA ASP A 444 14.37 37.56 7.24
C ASP A 444 14.92 37.54 5.81
N ILE A 445 16.21 37.20 5.63
CA ILE A 445 16.76 36.89 4.29
C ILE A 445 16.09 35.64 3.73
N LEU A 446 15.88 34.60 4.54
CA LEU A 446 15.19 33.37 4.12
C LEU A 446 13.73 33.65 3.70
N ARG A 447 12.99 34.44 4.49
CA ARG A 447 11.62 34.88 4.15
C ARG A 447 11.59 35.64 2.82
N GLU A 448 12.43 36.68 2.66
CA GLU A 448 12.47 37.46 1.41
C GLU A 448 12.97 36.63 0.21
N THR A 449 13.83 35.63 0.44
CA THR A 449 14.25 34.68 -0.62
C THR A 449 13.07 33.82 -1.10
N ILE A 450 12.26 33.30 -0.17
CA ILE A 450 11.05 32.53 -0.52
C ILE A 450 10.04 33.43 -1.25
N LYS A 451 9.82 34.66 -0.79
CA LYS A 451 8.96 35.66 -1.48
C LYS A 451 9.49 36.13 -2.84
N PHE A 452 10.76 35.89 -3.16
CA PHE A 452 11.34 36.19 -4.47
C PHE A 452 11.21 35.02 -5.45
N MET A 453 10.93 33.81 -4.96
CA MET A 453 10.76 32.61 -5.79
C MET A 453 9.32 32.40 -6.30
N TYR A 454 8.36 33.16 -5.79
CA TYR A 454 6.91 33.06 -6.05
C TYR A 454 6.32 34.43 -6.41
#